data_AF-A0A1T3BI28-F1
#
_entry.id   AF-A0A1T3BI28-F1
#
_cell.length_a   1.000
_cell.length_b   1.000
_cell.length_c   1.000
_cell.angle_alpha   90.00
_cell.angle_beta   90.00
_cell.angle_gamma   90.00
#
_symmetry.space_group_name_H-M   'P 1'
#
loop_
_entity.id
_entity.type
_entity.pdbx_description
1 polymer ?
#
loop_
_entity_poly.entity_id
_entity_poly.type
_entity_poly.pdbx_seq_one_letter_code
_entity_poly.pdbx_strand_id
1 'polypeptide(L)'
;MGQNVNGWHGQSANGKTWRLGDLLYHLAKLDGLKRLRYTTSHPRDMDESLIAAHRDLDMLMPYLHLPVQSGSDRILKAMNRQHKSIHYLRLIEKIRTARPDIAFSGDFIGISR
;
A
#
# COMPACT_ATOMS: atom_id res chain seq x y z
N MET A 1 -4.42 -17.01 -6.21
CA MET A 1 -5.22 -15.87 -6.69
C MET A 1 -5.51 -14.97 -5.50
N GLY A 2 -4.54 -14.15 -5.07
CA GLY A 2 -4.77 -13.15 -4.03
C GLY A 2 -5.06 -11.83 -4.72
N GLN A 3 -6.27 -11.27 -4.53
CA GLN A 3 -6.58 -9.93 -5.02
C GLN A 3 -6.02 -8.91 -4.02
N ASN A 4 -5.04 -8.11 -4.46
CA ASN A 4 -4.55 -6.99 -3.66
C ASN A 4 -5.54 -5.83 -3.81
N VAL A 5 -6.03 -5.29 -2.70
CA VAL A 5 -7.02 -4.20 -2.72
C VAL A 5 -6.41 -2.92 -3.29
N ASN A 6 -5.12 -2.66 -3.03
CA ASN A 6 -4.42 -1.52 -3.62
C ASN A 6 -4.08 -1.67 -5.11
N GLY A 7 -4.30 -2.84 -5.70
CA GLY A 7 -4.27 -3.05 -7.15
C GLY A 7 -5.58 -2.67 -7.85
N TRP A 8 -6.54 -2.06 -7.14
CA TRP A 8 -7.82 -1.67 -7.70
C TRP A 8 -7.67 -0.61 -8.79
N HIS A 9 -8.42 -0.82 -9.87
CA HIS A 9 -8.64 0.17 -10.92
C HIS A 9 -10.12 0.19 -11.31
N GLY A 10 -10.67 1.37 -11.59
CA GLY A 10 -12.07 1.53 -12.01
C GLY A 10 -12.24 2.67 -12.99
N GLN A 11 -13.36 2.69 -13.71
CA GLN A 11 -13.71 3.84 -14.53
C GLN A 11 -14.49 4.86 -13.71
N SER A 12 -14.12 6.11 -13.86
CA SER A 12 -14.87 7.23 -13.28
C SER A 12 -15.98 7.71 -14.22
N ALA A 13 -16.86 8.57 -13.70
CA ALA A 13 -18.00 9.11 -14.46
C ALA A 13 -17.60 9.87 -15.74
N ASN A 14 -16.35 10.34 -15.85
CA ASN A 14 -15.84 11.02 -17.04
C ASN A 14 -14.98 10.12 -17.94
N GLY A 15 -15.01 8.79 -17.72
CA GLY A 15 -14.25 7.81 -18.50
C GLY A 15 -12.77 7.70 -18.15
N LYS A 16 -12.25 8.50 -17.21
CA LYS A 16 -10.86 8.36 -16.74
C LYS A 16 -10.71 7.13 -15.83
N THR A 17 -9.64 6.37 -16.01
CA THR A 17 -9.25 5.30 -15.08
C THR A 17 -8.81 5.89 -13.73
N TRP A 18 -9.45 5.45 -12.66
CA TRP A 18 -9.10 5.70 -11.28
C TRP A 18 -8.29 4.55 -10.70
N ARG A 19 -7.38 4.89 -9.80
CA ARG A 19 -6.67 3.97 -8.91
C ARG A 19 -7.26 4.07 -7.51
N LEU A 20 -6.79 3.23 -6.58
CA LEU A 20 -7.36 3.21 -5.22
C LEU A 20 -7.29 4.58 -4.54
N GLY A 21 -6.20 5.33 -4.71
CA GLY A 21 -6.07 6.68 -4.16
C GLY A 21 -7.20 7.61 -4.62
N ASP A 22 -7.51 7.62 -5.91
CA ASP A 22 -8.59 8.45 -6.48
C ASP A 22 -9.96 8.07 -5.90
N LEU A 23 -10.22 6.77 -5.74
CA LEU A 23 -11.44 6.28 -5.11
C LEU A 23 -11.54 6.74 -3.65
N LEU A 24 -10.44 6.71 -2.88
CA LEU A 24 -10.42 7.16 -1.50
C LEU A 24 -10.74 8.66 -1.39
N TYR A 25 -10.17 9.50 -2.27
CA TYR A 25 -10.54 10.92 -2.33
C TYR A 25 -12.00 11.14 -2.70
N HIS A 26 -12.57 10.28 -3.56
CA HIS A 26 -13.98 10.38 -3.91
C HIS A 26 -14.89 9.99 -2.74
N LEU A 27 -14.59 8.87 -2.07
CA LEU A 27 -15.34 8.41 -0.90
C LEU A 27 -15.26 9.39 0.26
N ALA A 28 -14.12 10.07 0.44
CA ALA A 28 -13.94 11.09 1.47
C ALA A 28 -14.89 12.29 1.34
N LYS A 29 -15.55 12.47 0.19
CA LYS A 29 -16.55 13.53 -0.04
C LYS A 29 -17.95 13.13 0.42
N LEU A 30 -18.17 11.88 0.82
CA LEU A 30 -19.48 11.41 1.26
C LEU A 30 -19.79 11.95 2.67
N ASP A 31 -20.92 12.65 2.77
CA ASP A 31 -21.40 13.18 4.05
C ASP A 31 -21.63 12.05 5.07
N GLY A 32 -21.14 12.27 6.29
CA GLY A 32 -21.29 11.32 7.39
C GLY A 32 -20.27 10.18 7.41
N LEU A 33 -19.44 10.00 6.37
CA LEU A 33 -18.37 9.00 6.40
C LEU A 33 -17.29 9.40 7.43
N LYS A 34 -17.02 8.52 8.41
CA LYS A 34 -16.13 8.83 9.54
C LYS A 34 -14.72 8.28 9.40
N ARG A 35 -14.53 7.19 8.65
CA ARG A 35 -13.25 6.49 8.55
C ARG A 35 -13.18 5.68 7.27
N LEU A 36 -11.99 5.63 6.68
CA LEU A 36 -11.61 4.74 5.59
C LEU A 36 -10.51 3.80 6.07
N ARG A 37 -10.64 2.51 5.72
CA ARG A 37 -9.60 1.50 5.92
C ARG A 37 -9.67 0.50 4.78
N TYR A 38 -8.51 0.08 4.31
CA TYR A 38 -8.39 -1.06 3.42
C TYR A 38 -7.35 -2.03 4.00
N THR A 39 -7.46 -3.30 3.63
CA THR A 39 -6.56 -4.37 4.07
C THR A 39 -6.14 -5.17 2.83
N THR A 40 -4.97 -5.80 2.89
CA THR A 40 -4.34 -6.53 1.77
C THR A 40 -3.79 -5.58 0.71
N SER A 41 -2.53 -5.16 0.91
CA SER A 41 -1.77 -4.37 -0.05
C SER A 41 -0.60 -5.16 -0.61
N HIS A 42 -0.17 -4.82 -1.82
CA HIS A 42 1.10 -5.29 -2.36
C HIS A 42 2.02 -4.11 -2.65
N PRO A 43 3.31 -4.16 -2.28
CA PRO A 43 4.23 -3.03 -2.43
C PRO A 43 4.33 -2.47 -3.85
N ARG A 44 4.18 -3.30 -4.89
CA ARG A 44 4.23 -2.84 -6.29
C ARG A 44 3.02 -2.01 -6.71
N ASP A 45 1.90 -2.14 -6.00
CA ASP A 45 0.65 -1.46 -6.30
C ASP A 45 0.49 -0.20 -5.43
N MET A 46 1.48 0.16 -4.62
CA MET A 46 1.54 1.44 -3.91
C MET A 46 2.01 2.54 -4.86
N ASP A 47 1.06 3.23 -5.48
CA ASP A 47 1.30 4.37 -6.36
C ASP A 47 1.28 5.72 -5.60
N GLU A 48 1.61 6.79 -6.33
CA GLU A 48 1.64 8.15 -5.80
C GLU A 48 0.28 8.65 -5.29
N SER A 49 -0.84 8.26 -5.93
CA SER A 49 -2.15 8.76 -5.53
C SER A 49 -2.60 8.14 -4.21
N LEU A 50 -2.24 6.88 -3.97
CA LEU A 50 -2.50 6.21 -2.70
C LEU A 50 -1.61 6.74 -1.57
N ILE A 51 -0.34 7.06 -1.85
CA ILE A 51 0.56 7.70 -0.88
C ILE A 51 0.04 9.11 -0.54
N ALA A 52 -0.39 9.88 -1.54
CA ALA A 52 -1.00 11.19 -1.33
C ALA A 52 -2.30 11.10 -0.51
N ALA A 53 -3.14 10.09 -0.75
CA ALA A 53 -4.35 9.87 0.04
C ALA A 53 -4.02 9.64 1.53
N HIS A 54 -2.97 8.87 1.85
CA HIS A 54 -2.50 8.72 3.23
C HIS A 54 -1.97 10.02 3.84
N ARG A 55 -1.40 10.92 3.04
CA ARG A 55 -0.97 12.25 3.49
C ARG A 55 -2.16 13.17 3.79
N ASP A 56 -3.13 13.21 2.87
CA ASP A 56 -4.14 14.27 2.82
C ASP A 56 -5.44 13.93 3.56
N LEU A 57 -5.78 12.64 3.68
CA LEU A 57 -7.07 12.21 4.22
C LEU A 57 -6.92 11.76 5.68
N ASP A 58 -7.20 12.63 6.65
CA ASP A 58 -7.15 12.27 8.08
C ASP A 58 -8.10 11.13 8.47
N MET A 59 -9.20 10.96 7.72
CA MET A 59 -10.12 9.85 7.91
C MET A 59 -9.58 8.51 7.40
N LEU A 60 -8.54 8.52 6.55
CA LEU A 60 -7.87 7.31 6.11
C LEU A 60 -6.98 6.82 7.24
N MET A 61 -7.28 5.63 7.73
CA MET A 61 -6.58 5.07 8.87
C MET A 61 -5.08 4.97 8.58
N PRO A 62 -4.19 5.52 9.43
CA PRO A 62 -2.74 5.52 9.23
C PRO A 62 -2.17 4.13 9.54
N TYR A 63 -2.58 3.14 8.75
CA TYR A 63 -2.21 1.74 8.90
C TYR A 63 -2.13 1.07 7.53
N LEU A 64 -1.06 0.33 7.31
CA LEU A 64 -0.83 -0.44 6.10
C LEU A 64 -0.45 -1.89 6.42
N HIS A 65 -1.13 -2.83 5.75
CA HIS A 65 -0.68 -4.21 5.67
C HIS A 65 0.13 -4.41 4.38
N LEU A 66 1.46 -4.31 4.50
CA LEU A 66 2.44 -4.43 3.41
C LEU A 66 3.34 -5.65 3.65
N PRO A 67 2.95 -6.84 3.18
CA PRO A 67 3.70 -8.08 3.39
C PRO A 67 5.09 -8.00 2.74
N VAL A 68 6.11 -8.43 3.50
CA VAL A 68 7.51 -8.42 3.08
C VAL A 68 7.94 -9.88 2.95
N GLN A 69 8.05 -10.35 1.72
CA GLN A 69 8.17 -11.79 1.46
C GLN A 69 9.40 -12.45 2.12
N SER A 70 10.46 -11.69 2.44
CA SER A 70 11.54 -12.07 3.37
C SER A 70 12.40 -10.86 3.75
N GLY A 71 12.93 -10.83 4.98
CA GLY A 71 13.89 -9.81 5.46
C GLY A 71 15.38 -10.14 5.19
N SER A 72 15.67 -11.29 4.56
CA SER A 72 17.05 -11.70 4.24
C SER A 72 17.31 -11.60 2.75
N ASP A 73 18.28 -10.77 2.35
CA ASP A 73 18.72 -10.65 0.94
C ASP A 73 19.17 -12.00 0.35
N ARG A 74 19.70 -12.90 1.19
CA ARG A 74 20.08 -14.26 0.80
C ARG A 74 18.85 -15.13 0.50
N ILE A 75 17.77 -15.00 1.28
CA ILE A 75 16.51 -15.73 1.04
C ILE A 75 15.79 -15.13 -0.18
N LEU A 76 15.75 -13.81 -0.32
CA LEU A 76 15.18 -13.13 -1.50
C LEU A 76 15.87 -13.55 -2.82
N LYS A 77 17.22 -13.69 -2.81
CA LYS A 77 17.99 -14.23 -3.94
C LYS A 77 17.67 -15.71 -4.22
N ALA A 78 17.57 -16.54 -3.18
CA ALA A 78 17.27 -17.96 -3.34
C ALA A 78 15.86 -18.21 -3.92
N MET A 79 14.93 -17.27 -3.74
CA MET A 79 13.58 -17.31 -4.30
C MET A 79 13.46 -16.79 -5.75
N ASN A 80 14.58 -16.53 -6.44
CA ASN A 80 14.63 -16.06 -7.84
C ASN A 80 13.82 -14.77 -8.10
N ARG A 81 13.71 -13.87 -7.12
CA ARG A 81 13.00 -12.60 -7.26
C ARG A 81 13.98 -11.45 -7.48
N GLN A 82 13.82 -10.72 -8.59
CA GLN A 82 14.67 -9.58 -8.98
C GLN A 82 14.40 -8.26 -8.22
N HIS A 83 13.51 -8.27 -7.22
CA HIS A 83 13.13 -7.04 -6.48
C HIS A 83 14.03 -6.91 -5.25
N LYS A 84 15.02 -6.02 -5.33
CA LYS A 84 15.98 -5.75 -4.25
C LYS A 84 15.26 -5.14 -3.04
N SER A 85 15.56 -5.62 -1.84
CA SER A 85 15.09 -5.09 -0.54
C SER A 85 15.12 -3.56 -0.43
N ILE A 86 16.09 -2.92 -1.10
CA ILE A 86 16.19 -1.46 -1.23
C ILE A 86 14.94 -0.77 -1.78
N HIS A 87 14.21 -1.38 -2.72
CA HIS A 87 12.99 -0.78 -3.26
C HIS A 87 11.87 -0.75 -2.23
N TYR A 88 11.77 -1.81 -1.42
CA TYR A 88 10.81 -1.87 -0.33
C TYR A 88 11.14 -0.84 0.75
N LEU A 89 12.40 -0.75 1.17
CA LEU A 89 12.83 0.24 2.17
C LEU A 89 12.57 1.68 1.70
N ARG A 90 12.91 2.00 0.44
CA ARG A 90 12.60 3.32 -0.15
C ARG A 90 11.10 3.60 -0.19
N LEU A 91 10.28 2.61 -0.48
CA LEU A 91 8.82 2.76 -0.45
C LEU A 91 8.32 3.05 0.98
N ILE A 92 8.80 2.32 1.98
CA ILE A 92 8.45 2.54 3.39
C ILE A 92 8.87 3.94 3.84
N GLU A 93 10.09 4.38 3.50
CA GLU A 93 10.57 5.73 3.78
C GLU A 93 9.65 6.77 3.13
N LYS A 94 9.32 6.59 1.85
CA LYS A 94 8.42 7.50 1.13
C LYS A 94 7.04 7.63 1.80
N ILE A 95 6.47 6.50 2.23
CA ILE A 95 5.18 6.48 2.92
C ILE A 95 5.29 7.17 4.29
N ARG A 96 6.34 6.89 5.07
CA ARG A 96 6.57 7.53 6.38
C ARG A 96 6.77 9.04 6.26
N THR A 97 7.45 9.51 5.23
CA THR A 97 7.60 10.95 4.95
C THR A 97 6.23 11.59 4.67
N ALA A 98 5.34 10.88 3.96
CA ALA A 98 4.00 11.36 3.66
C ALA A 98 3.06 11.32 4.88
N ARG A 99 3.16 10.30 5.73
CA ARG A 99 2.34 10.11 6.93
C ARG A 99 3.20 9.58 8.10
N PRO A 100 3.77 10.46 8.95
CA PRO A 100 4.76 10.07 9.97
C PRO A 100 4.24 9.11 11.07
N ASP A 101 2.95 9.18 11.40
CA ASP A 101 2.28 8.34 12.40
C ASP A 101 1.80 6.98 11.84
N ILE A 102 2.15 6.64 10.60
CA ILE A 102 1.65 5.43 9.95
C ILE A 102 2.23 4.14 10.54
N ALA A 103 1.34 3.22 10.90
CA ALA A 103 1.69 1.88 11.36
C ALA A 103 1.79 0.90 10.18
N PHE A 104 2.81 0.05 10.19
CA PHE A 104 2.97 -1.03 9.22
C PHE A 104 2.80 -2.39 9.88
N SER A 105 2.15 -3.28 9.15
CA SER A 105 2.07 -4.72 9.43
C SER A 105 2.48 -5.48 8.18
N GLY A 106 2.97 -6.70 8.34
CA GLY A 106 3.30 -7.55 7.19
C GLY A 106 3.58 -8.97 7.63
N ASP A 107 3.35 -9.90 6.71
CA ASP A 107 3.71 -11.30 6.86
C ASP A 107 5.19 -11.52 6.50
N PHE A 108 5.88 -12.32 7.30
CA PHE A 108 7.28 -12.70 7.08
C PHE A 108 7.41 -14.23 6.98
N ILE A 109 8.14 -14.71 5.98
CA ILE A 109 8.54 -16.13 5.88
C ILE A 109 10.02 -16.23 6.26
N GLY A 110 10.27 -16.81 7.43
CA GLY A 110 11.60 -17.27 7.85
C GLY A 110 11.70 -18.78 7.63
N ILE A 111 12.77 -19.25 6.98
CA ILE A 111 13.11 -20.67 6.96
C ILE A 111 14.00 -20.91 8.18
N SER A 112 13.45 -21.56 9.21
CA SER A 112 14.28 -22.15 10.27
C SER A 112 15.13 -23.24 9.66
N ARG A 113 16.42 -23.27 10.01
CA ARG A 113 17.23 -24.47 9.81
C ARG A 113 16.67 -25.63 10.62
#